data_AF-A0A944IKL1-F1
#
_entry.id   AF-A0A944IKL1-F1
#
_cell.length_a   1.000
_cell.length_b   1.000
_cell.length_c   1.000
_cell.angle_alpha   90.00
_cell.angle_beta   90.00
_cell.angle_gamma   90.00
#
_symmetry.space_group_name_H-M   'P 1'
#
loop_
_entity.id
_entity.type
_entity.pdbx_description
1 polymer ?
#
loop_
_entity_poly.entity_id
_entity_poly.type
_entity_poly.pdbx_seq_one_letter_code
_entity_poly.pdbx_strand_id
1 'polypeptide(L)'
;MDQANDTATARRVEISARGGKADIEIDGTRIDPRAVKAYTVTHFAGERPEILLHVADRGDSQWSGMARVAIADPPDPGPVAAVFLDAIDPEALEHAALARPDLGTEPYSLTKAMLTQLGEWARGL
;
A
#
# COMPACT_ATOMS: atom_id res chain seq x y z
N MET A 1 -34.38 6.84 10.87
CA MET A 1 -34.79 5.94 9.78
C MET A 1 -35.16 6.85 8.63
N ASP A 2 -34.42 6.94 7.53
CA ASP A 2 -33.63 5.91 6.84
C ASP A 2 -32.27 6.43 6.37
N GLN A 3 -31.25 5.58 6.51
CA GLN A 3 -29.98 5.74 5.79
C GLN A 3 -30.20 5.32 4.34
N ALA A 4 -29.97 6.25 3.41
CA ALA A 4 -29.95 5.93 1.98
C ALA A 4 -28.75 5.01 1.70
N ASN A 5 -29.06 3.75 1.40
CA ASN A 5 -28.11 2.75 0.93
C ASN A 5 -27.52 3.22 -0.41
N ASP A 6 -26.30 3.76 -0.39
CA ASP A 6 -25.52 4.04 -1.59
C ASP A 6 -24.87 2.74 -2.10
N THR A 7 -25.70 1.84 -2.64
CA THR A 7 -25.24 0.63 -3.32
C THR A 7 -24.86 0.97 -4.75
N ALA A 8 -23.68 1.57 -4.94
CA ALA A 8 -23.04 1.63 -6.26
C ALA A 8 -22.85 0.20 -6.80
N THR A 9 -23.50 -0.11 -7.92
CA THR A 9 -23.53 -1.43 -8.54
C THR A 9 -22.16 -1.80 -9.13
N ALA A 10 -21.69 -3.02 -8.87
CA ALA A 10 -20.47 -3.59 -9.44
C ALA A 10 -20.55 -3.76 -10.99
N ARG A 11 -19.47 -3.45 -11.73
CA ARG A 11 -19.36 -3.54 -13.22
C ARG A 11 -18.04 -4.20 -13.65
N ARG A 12 -17.81 -4.67 -14.88
CA ARG A 12 -16.56 -5.41 -15.21
C ARG A 12 -15.52 -4.51 -15.90
N VAL A 13 -14.31 -4.43 -15.35
CA VAL A 13 -13.15 -3.74 -15.95
C VAL A 13 -12.07 -4.75 -16.33
N GLU A 14 -11.58 -4.63 -17.56
CA GLU A 14 -10.48 -5.42 -18.08
C GLU A 14 -9.37 -4.48 -18.56
N ILE A 15 -8.17 -4.64 -18.00
CA ILE A 15 -7.00 -3.83 -18.36
C ILE A 15 -5.94 -4.78 -18.92
N SER A 16 -5.58 -4.55 -20.18
CA SER A 16 -4.49 -5.25 -20.86
C SER A 16 -3.34 -4.28 -21.08
N ALA A 17 -2.27 -4.41 -20.29
CA ALA A 17 -1.07 -3.59 -20.43
C ALA A 17 0.03 -4.37 -21.17
N ARG A 18 0.63 -3.76 -22.19
CA ARG A 18 1.81 -4.30 -22.89
C ARG A 18 2.84 -3.20 -23.10
N GLY A 19 3.92 -3.23 -22.31
CA GLY A 19 4.91 -2.15 -22.29
C GLY A 19 4.31 -0.84 -21.79
N GLY A 20 4.66 0.30 -22.40
CA GLY A 20 4.14 1.63 -22.04
C GLY A 20 2.73 1.95 -22.56
N LYS A 21 1.95 0.95 -22.99
CA LYS A 21 0.59 1.13 -23.51
C LYS A 21 -0.39 0.24 -22.75
N ALA A 22 -1.58 0.77 -22.50
CA ALA A 22 -2.68 0.04 -21.88
C ALA A 22 -3.93 0.13 -22.77
N ASP A 23 -4.56 -1.01 -22.97
CA ASP A 23 -5.90 -1.13 -23.52
C ASP A 23 -6.86 -1.36 -22.36
N ILE A 24 -7.88 -0.52 -22.28
CA ILE A 24 -8.85 -0.54 -21.18
C ILE A 24 -10.23 -0.80 -21.77
N GLU A 25 -10.90 -1.83 -21.26
CA GLU A 25 -12.28 -2.15 -21.57
C GLU A 25 -13.15 -2.07 -20.32
N ILE A 26 -14.35 -1.52 -20.48
CA ILE A 26 -15.36 -1.38 -19.42
C ILE A 26 -16.66 -1.98 -19.94
N ASP A 27 -17.13 -3.05 -19.29
CA ASP A 27 -18.29 -3.85 -19.72
C ASP A 27 -18.22 -4.29 -21.19
N GLY A 28 -17.00 -4.57 -21.67
CA GLY A 28 -16.72 -4.94 -23.06
C GLY A 28 -16.64 -3.75 -24.04
N THR A 29 -16.77 -2.50 -23.57
CA THR A 29 -16.57 -1.30 -24.39
C THR A 29 -15.14 -0.78 -24.22
N ARG A 30 -14.42 -0.70 -25.34
CA ARG A 30 -13.03 -0.21 -25.36
C ARG A 30 -12.97 1.30 -25.26
N ILE A 31 -12.16 1.81 -24.34
CA ILE A 31 -11.85 3.24 -24.20
C ILE A 31 -10.79 3.62 -25.23
N ASP A 32 -10.95 4.79 -25.87
CA ASP A 32 -9.93 5.31 -26.80
C ASP A 32 -8.59 5.49 -26.04
N PRO A 33 -7.52 4.76 -26.43
CA PRO A 33 -6.22 4.86 -25.78
C PRO A 33 -5.60 6.27 -25.84
N ARG A 34 -6.02 7.12 -26.79
CA ARG A 34 -5.54 8.51 -26.89
C ARG A 34 -6.17 9.43 -25.85
N ALA A 35 -7.33 9.05 -25.32
CA ALA A 35 -8.00 9.81 -24.28
C ALA A 35 -7.39 9.56 -22.88
N VAL A 36 -6.69 8.44 -22.69
CA VAL A 36 -6.11 8.02 -21.40
C VAL A 36 -4.66 8.46 -21.29
N LYS A 37 -4.35 9.29 -20.30
CA LYS A 37 -2.97 9.75 -20.01
C LYS A 37 -2.28 8.92 -18.93
N ALA A 38 -3.03 8.51 -17.90
CA ALA A 38 -2.54 7.65 -16.82
C ALA A 38 -3.73 7.02 -16.08
N TYR A 39 -3.46 5.95 -15.32
CA TYR A 39 -4.41 5.38 -14.37
C TYR A 39 -3.69 4.88 -13.11
N THR A 40 -4.36 4.94 -11.97
CA THR A 40 -3.91 4.38 -10.69
C THR A 40 -4.96 3.41 -10.18
N VAL A 41 -4.51 2.27 -9.64
CA VAL A 41 -5.38 1.30 -8.95
C VAL A 41 -4.92 1.22 -7.50
N THR A 42 -5.82 1.55 -6.58
CA THR A 42 -5.57 1.47 -5.13
C THR A 42 -6.56 0.51 -4.50
N HIS A 43 -6.08 -0.38 -3.63
CA HIS A 43 -6.95 -1.25 -2.87
C HIS A 43 -6.35 -1.49 -1.48
N PHE A 44 -7.09 -1.06 -0.46
CA PHE A 44 -6.80 -1.35 0.94
C PHE A 44 -7.65 -2.52 1.41
N ALA A 45 -7.09 -3.37 2.27
CA ALA A 45 -7.80 -4.52 2.81
C ALA A 45 -9.07 -4.04 3.54
N GLY A 46 -10.24 -4.54 3.10
CA GLY A 46 -11.54 -4.17 3.67
C GLY A 46 -12.23 -2.97 3.00
N GLU A 47 -11.61 -2.33 2.01
CA GLU A 47 -12.19 -1.21 1.25
C GLU A 47 -12.61 -1.62 -0.16
N ARG A 48 -13.34 -0.74 -0.84
CA ARG A 48 -13.64 -0.93 -2.27
C ARG A 48 -12.40 -0.56 -3.09
N PRO A 49 -12.05 -1.32 -4.14
CA PRO A 49 -10.95 -0.94 -5.02
C PRO A 49 -11.29 0.37 -5.74
N GLU A 50 -10.36 1.32 -5.69
CA GLU A 50 -10.48 2.61 -6.37
C GLU A 50 -9.62 2.63 -7.63
N ILE A 51 -10.18 3.17 -8.72
CA ILE A 51 -9.44 3.46 -9.95
C ILE A 51 -9.56 4.95 -10.24
N LEU A 52 -8.41 5.63 -10.35
CA LEU A 52 -8.34 7.01 -10.79
C LEU A 52 -7.83 7.06 -12.23
N LEU A 53 -8.61 7.66 -13.14
CA LEU A 53 -8.24 7.87 -14.54
C LEU A 53 -7.86 9.34 -14.80
N HIS A 54 -6.69 9.57 -15.36
CA HIS A 54 -6.28 10.87 -15.88
C HIS A 54 -6.54 10.93 -17.39
N VAL A 55 -7.49 11.77 -17.82
CA VAL A 55 -7.88 11.91 -19.24
C VAL A 55 -7.51 13.27 -19.84
N ALA A 56 -7.37 13.33 -21.16
CA ALA A 56 -6.93 14.52 -21.89
C ALA A 56 -8.00 15.60 -22.09
N ASP A 57 -9.25 15.18 -22.33
CA ASP A 57 -10.43 16.02 -22.48
C ASP A 57 -11.55 15.41 -21.64
N ARG A 58 -12.30 16.25 -20.92
CA ARG A 58 -13.30 15.80 -19.94
C ARG A 58 -14.65 15.48 -20.56
N GLY A 59 -15.02 16.11 -21.69
CA GLY A 59 -16.21 15.83 -22.54
C GLY A 59 -17.46 15.20 -21.88
N ASP A 60 -18.18 14.35 -22.63
CA ASP A 60 -19.28 13.51 -22.12
C ASP A 60 -18.75 12.23 -21.44
N SER A 61 -17.67 12.32 -20.67
CA SER A 61 -17.05 11.15 -20.04
C SER A 61 -17.91 10.66 -18.88
N GLN A 62 -18.87 9.76 -19.16
CA GLN A 62 -19.59 9.01 -18.13
C GLN A 62 -18.79 7.79 -17.70
N TRP A 63 -18.69 7.55 -16.39
CA TRP A 63 -17.94 6.43 -15.81
C TRP A 63 -18.74 5.70 -14.71
N SER A 64 -18.64 4.37 -14.66
CA SER A 64 -19.03 3.48 -13.53
C SER A 64 -18.42 2.06 -13.75
N GLY A 65 -17.77 1.41 -12.75
CA GLY A 65 -16.82 0.27 -12.96
C GLY A 65 -16.71 -0.79 -11.81
N MET A 66 -16.02 -1.94 -12.03
CA MET A 66 -15.26 -2.74 -11.02
C MET A 66 -14.00 -3.41 -11.57
N ALA A 67 -12.98 -3.41 -10.71
CA ALA A 67 -11.70 -4.10 -10.86
C ALA A 67 -11.74 -5.54 -10.33
N ARG A 68 -10.89 -6.40 -10.90
CA ARG A 68 -10.53 -7.68 -10.29
C ARG A 68 -9.50 -7.46 -9.18
N VAL A 69 -9.86 -7.86 -7.96
CA VAL A 69 -9.03 -7.81 -6.75
C VAL A 69 -8.55 -9.22 -6.40
N ALA A 70 -7.28 -9.35 -6.07
CA ALA A 70 -6.75 -10.52 -5.39
C ALA A 70 -6.81 -10.27 -3.86
N ILE A 71 -7.43 -11.19 -3.12
CA ILE A 71 -7.50 -11.14 -1.66
C ILE A 71 -6.44 -12.09 -1.10
N ALA A 72 -5.47 -11.52 -0.41
CA ALA A 72 -4.59 -12.21 0.50
C ALA A 72 -4.67 -11.46 1.83
N ASP A 73 -4.57 -12.16 2.96
CA ASP A 73 -4.34 -11.47 4.21
C ASP A 73 -3.01 -10.70 4.06
N PRO A 74 -2.97 -9.39 4.38
CA PRO A 74 -1.68 -8.74 4.55
C PRO A 74 -0.91 -9.60 5.55
N PRO A 75 0.37 -9.95 5.26
CA PRO A 75 1.12 -10.82 6.14
C PRO A 75 1.06 -10.22 7.55
N ASP A 76 0.64 -11.02 8.52
CA ASP A 76 0.60 -10.58 9.91
C ASP A 76 2.02 -10.09 10.27
N PRO A 77 2.18 -8.80 10.62
CA PRO A 77 3.50 -8.29 10.95
C PRO A 77 4.06 -8.94 12.23
N GLY A 78 3.22 -9.56 13.06
CA GLY A 78 3.61 -10.24 14.29
C GLY A 78 4.63 -11.35 14.07
N PRO A 79 4.32 -12.41 13.29
CA PRO A 79 5.27 -13.48 12.98
C PRO A 79 6.58 -12.98 12.35
N VAL A 80 6.52 -11.98 11.46
CA VAL A 80 7.72 -11.43 10.82
C VAL A 80 8.58 -10.66 11.84
N ALA A 81 7.94 -9.86 12.71
CA ALA A 81 8.63 -9.15 13.77
C ALA A 81 9.23 -10.12 14.80
N ALA A 82 8.53 -11.20 15.14
CA ALA A 82 9.04 -12.23 16.06
C ALA A 82 10.30 -12.90 15.50
N VAL A 83 10.28 -13.34 14.24
CA VAL A 83 11.47 -13.93 13.58
C VAL A 83 12.65 -12.95 13.57
N PHE A 84 12.38 -11.67 13.29
CA PHE A 84 13.41 -10.63 13.33
C PHE A 84 14.01 -10.48 14.73
N LEU A 85 13.16 -10.32 15.76
CA LEU A 85 13.61 -10.13 17.14
C LEU A 85 14.33 -11.37 17.69
N ASP A 86 13.89 -12.57 17.34
CA ASP A 86 14.53 -13.84 17.74
C ASP A 86 15.92 -14.01 17.11
N ALA A 87 16.20 -13.36 15.97
CA ALA A 87 17.49 -13.39 15.31
C ALA A 87 18.48 -12.34 15.87
N ILE A 88 18.03 -11.43 16.74
CA ILE A 88 18.89 -10.40 17.32
C ILE A 88 19.75 -10.98 18.43
N ASP A 89 21.06 -10.73 18.34
CA ASP A 89 21.99 -10.93 19.45
C ASP A 89 21.79 -9.81 20.50
N PRO A 90 21.36 -10.14 21.74
CA PRO A 90 21.13 -9.15 22.78
C PRO A 90 22.39 -8.37 23.18
N GLU A 91 23.57 -8.99 23.18
CA GLU A 91 24.82 -8.33 23.56
C GLU A 91 25.22 -7.31 22.48
N ALA A 92 25.09 -7.69 21.22
CA ALA A 92 25.33 -6.79 20.10
C ALA A 92 24.35 -5.60 20.10
N LEU A 93 23.07 -5.84 20.43
CA LEU A 93 22.06 -4.79 20.52
C LEU A 93 22.38 -3.81 21.65
N GLU A 94 22.70 -4.31 22.84
CA GLU A 94 23.03 -3.46 23.99
C GLU A 94 24.29 -2.63 23.70
N HIS A 95 25.34 -3.26 23.17
CA HIS A 95 26.56 -2.56 22.79
C HIS A 95 26.29 -1.47 21.76
N ALA A 96 25.56 -1.79 20.68
CA ALA A 96 25.24 -0.83 19.63
C ALA A 96 24.42 0.34 20.18
N ALA A 97 23.42 0.06 21.04
CA ALA A 97 22.60 1.08 21.67
C ALA A 97 23.40 2.01 22.60
N LEU A 98 24.33 1.45 23.39
CA LEU A 98 25.21 2.22 24.29
C LEU A 98 26.22 3.09 23.52
N ALA A 99 26.63 2.64 22.33
CA ALA A 99 27.58 3.36 21.49
C ALA A 99 26.94 4.49 20.65
N ARG A 100 25.61 4.64 20.68
CA ARG A 100 24.93 5.65 19.86
C ARG A 100 25.27 7.08 20.27
N PRO A 101 25.52 7.99 19.31
CA PRO A 101 25.85 9.38 19.61
C PRO A 101 24.65 10.19 20.13
N ASP A 102 23.43 9.72 19.91
CA ASP A 102 22.19 10.33 20.37
C ASP A 102 21.66 9.76 21.70
N LEU A 103 22.47 8.97 22.41
CA LEU A 103 22.09 8.41 23.71
C LEU A 103 21.98 9.52 24.78
N GLY A 104 20.76 9.76 25.25
CA GLY A 104 20.47 10.69 26.34
C GLY A 104 20.65 10.10 27.74
N THR A 105 20.49 10.94 28.76
CA THR A 105 20.55 10.58 30.20
C THR A 105 19.19 10.53 30.88
N GLU A 106 18.11 10.70 30.13
CA GLU A 106 16.75 10.73 30.65
C GLU A 106 16.22 9.32 30.94
N PRO A 107 15.16 9.18 31.75
CA PRO A 107 14.46 7.91 31.88
C PRO A 107 14.12 7.31 30.51
N TYR A 108 14.38 6.01 30.39
CA TYR A 108 14.17 5.21 29.17
C TYR A 108 15.08 5.55 27.98
N SER A 109 16.12 6.38 28.16
CA SER A 109 17.05 6.70 27.06
C SER A 109 17.70 5.47 26.44
N LEU A 110 18.12 4.49 27.25
CA LEU A 110 18.66 3.22 26.75
C LEU A 110 17.61 2.42 25.96
N THR A 111 16.39 2.29 26.49
CA THR A 111 15.31 1.57 25.79
C THR A 111 14.96 2.23 24.46
N LYS A 112 14.90 3.57 24.41
CA LYS A 112 14.70 4.31 23.17
C LYS A 112 15.84 4.07 22.18
N ALA A 113 17.09 4.10 22.65
CA ALA A 113 18.26 3.78 21.84
C ALA A 113 18.18 2.37 21.25
N MET A 114 17.81 1.35 22.05
CA MET A 114 17.62 -0.03 21.57
C MET A 114 16.50 -0.13 20.52
N LEU A 115 15.35 0.51 20.74
CA LEU A 115 14.25 0.52 19.77
C LEU A 115 14.62 1.21 18.46
N THR A 116 15.36 2.33 18.53
CA THR A 116 15.85 3.00 17.33
C THR A 116 16.85 2.13 16.58
N GLN A 117 17.79 1.49 17.30
CA GLN A 117 18.78 0.60 16.71
C GLN A 117 18.14 -0.59 16.00
N LEU A 118 17.14 -1.24 16.62
CA LEU A 118 16.36 -2.30 15.99
C LEU A 118 15.66 -1.82 14.72
N GLY A 119 15.11 -0.60 14.75
CA GLY A 119 14.48 0.01 13.58
C GLY A 119 15.47 0.34 12.44
N GLU A 120 16.71 0.70 12.75
CA GLU A 120 17.77 0.92 11.76
C GLU A 120 18.21 -0.41 11.13
N TRP A 121 18.48 -1.44 11.94
CA TRP A 121 18.83 -2.77 11.46
C TRP A 121 17.73 -3.40 10.59
N ALA A 122 16.46 -3.27 10.98
CA ALA A 122 15.33 -3.74 10.17
C ALA A 122 15.25 -3.06 8.79
N ARG A 123 15.81 -1.85 8.64
CA ARG A 123 15.89 -1.11 7.38
C ARG A 123 17.23 -1.31 6.65
N GLY A 124 18.19 -2.02 7.25
CA GLY A 124 19.54 -2.22 6.71
C GLY A 124 20.41 -0.96 6.77
N LEU A 125 20.21 -0.12 7.78
CA LEU A 125 20.95 1.12 8.04
C LEU A 125 22.04 0.94 9.10
#